data_AF-W7AIK3-F1
#
_entry.id   AF-W7AIK3-F1
#
_cell.length_a   1.000
_cell.length_b   1.000
_cell.length_c   1.000
_cell.angle_alpha   90.00
_cell.angle_beta   90.00
_cell.angle_gamma   90.00
#
_symmetry.space_group_name_H-M   'P 1'
#
loop_
_entity.id
_entity.type
_entity.pdbx_description
1 polymer ?
#
loop_
_entity_poly.entity_id
_entity_poly.type
_entity_poly.pdbx_seq_one_letter_code
_entity_poly.pdbx_strand_id
1 'polypeptide(L)'
;MSNINFLILLKTSLLMNDINNFNNLLLLNKELTHKNYMLINSMINSDPNVLSSNSKQCYVPILTKYLAVPTDMYIIHNEKLIIYNLNYFQVTKIFDNFINVETQIMFFIDYRQTFIDLINLDNFFNLSFFKNNKFIQFLNHHNLILNENNFFKNSKFVLFFGNCINKKNKIIKYFSNNYKDYNIRENKSIKDALIISVRD
;
A
#
# COMPACT_ATOMS: atom_id res chain seq x y z
N MET A 1 3.61 -19.24 -15.92
CA MET A 1 4.84 -18.44 -15.73
C MET A 1 5.32 -18.59 -14.28
N SER A 2 6.63 -18.57 -14.00
CA SER A 2 7.12 -18.60 -12.60
C SER A 2 6.82 -17.27 -11.89
N ASN A 3 6.70 -17.28 -10.55
CA ASN A 3 6.48 -16.06 -9.76
C ASN A 3 7.55 -14.99 -10.04
N ILE A 4 8.82 -15.41 -10.09
CA ILE A 4 9.95 -14.51 -10.32
C ILE A 4 9.86 -13.85 -11.70
N ASN A 5 9.59 -14.63 -12.75
CA ASN A 5 9.49 -14.08 -14.11
C ASN A 5 8.29 -13.14 -14.26
N PHE A 6 7.16 -13.49 -13.63
CA PHE A 6 5.99 -12.62 -13.58
C PHE A 6 6.31 -11.26 -12.94
N LEU A 7 6.97 -11.26 -11.77
CA LEU A 7 7.34 -10.05 -11.05
C LEU A 7 8.37 -9.21 -11.81
N ILE A 8 9.37 -9.85 -12.44
CA ILE A 8 10.36 -9.16 -13.27
C ILE A 8 9.65 -8.47 -14.45
N LEU A 9 8.81 -9.18 -15.19
CA LEU A 9 8.11 -8.61 -16.35
C LEU A 9 7.17 -7.46 -15.95
N LEU A 10 6.38 -7.62 -14.89
CA LEU A 10 5.54 -6.54 -14.36
C LEU A 10 6.35 -5.30 -14.01
N LYS A 11 7.47 -5.47 -13.31
CA LYS A 11 8.36 -4.37 -12.93
C LYS A 11 8.96 -3.69 -14.16
N THR A 12 9.43 -4.48 -15.13
CA THR A 12 9.96 -3.96 -16.38
C THR A 12 8.92 -3.14 -17.13
N SER A 13 7.68 -3.63 -17.25
CA SER A 13 6.60 -2.89 -17.91
C SER A 13 6.30 -1.55 -17.21
N LEU A 14 6.31 -1.50 -15.87
CA LEU A 14 6.16 -0.24 -15.13
C LEU A 14 7.33 0.72 -15.36
N LEU A 15 8.57 0.23 -15.28
CA LEU A 15 9.78 1.05 -15.47
C LEU A 15 9.87 1.63 -16.89
N MET A 16 9.40 0.86 -17.88
CA MET A 16 9.34 1.28 -19.28
C MET A 16 8.09 2.12 -19.60
N ASN A 17 7.23 2.39 -18.62
CA ASN A 17 5.92 3.03 -18.79
C ASN A 17 5.01 2.32 -19.85
N ASP A 18 5.21 1.02 -20.05
CA ASP A 18 4.42 0.18 -20.95
C ASP A 18 3.18 -0.34 -20.22
N ILE A 19 2.18 0.54 -20.12
CA ILE A 19 0.94 0.26 -19.37
C ILE A 19 0.10 -0.81 -20.07
N ASN A 20 0.18 -0.93 -21.40
CA ASN A 20 -0.56 -1.94 -22.14
C ASN A 20 -0.02 -3.33 -21.84
N ASN A 21 1.30 -3.53 -21.90
CA ASN A 21 1.90 -4.80 -21.53
C ASN A 21 1.71 -5.11 -20.04
N PHE A 22 1.79 -4.10 -19.18
CA PHE A 22 1.47 -4.25 -17.76
C PHE A 22 0.05 -4.81 -17.54
N ASN A 23 -0.95 -4.21 -18.19
CA ASN A 23 -2.34 -4.68 -18.10
C ASN A 23 -2.49 -6.10 -18.66
N ASN A 24 -1.88 -6.37 -19.82
CA ASN A 24 -1.93 -7.70 -20.42
C ASN A 24 -1.30 -8.76 -19.52
N LEU A 25 -0.18 -8.47 -18.87
CA LEU A 25 0.47 -9.38 -17.92
C LEU A 25 -0.44 -9.69 -16.73
N LEU A 26 -1.14 -8.70 -16.18
CA LEU A 26 -2.11 -8.89 -15.10
C LEU A 26 -3.28 -9.77 -15.53
N LEU A 27 -3.80 -9.52 -16.74
CA LEU A 27 -4.95 -10.23 -17.31
C LEU A 27 -4.63 -11.67 -17.71
N LEU A 28 -3.43 -11.93 -18.23
CA LEU A 28 -3.03 -13.28 -18.65
C LEU A 28 -2.61 -14.16 -17.47
N ASN A 29 -2.21 -13.55 -16.35
CA ASN A 29 -1.68 -14.26 -15.18
C ASN A 29 -2.54 -14.06 -13.93
N LYS A 30 -3.86 -14.00 -14.10
CA LYS A 30 -4.86 -13.70 -13.06
C LYS A 30 -4.57 -14.40 -11.72
N GLU A 31 -4.45 -15.72 -11.70
CA GLU A 31 -4.15 -16.47 -10.47
C GLU A 31 -2.85 -16.02 -9.75
N LEU A 32 -1.80 -15.72 -10.53
CA LEU A 32 -0.52 -15.25 -9.99
C LEU A 32 -0.62 -13.81 -9.50
N THR A 33 -1.38 -12.96 -10.20
CA THR A 33 -1.72 -11.60 -9.77
C THR A 33 -2.42 -11.63 -8.41
N HIS A 34 -3.41 -12.51 -8.25
CA HIS A 34 -4.10 -12.73 -6.98
C HIS A 34 -3.19 -13.24 -5.89
N LYS A 35 -2.44 -14.32 -6.13
CA LYS A 35 -1.65 -15.00 -5.10
C LYS A 35 -0.43 -14.18 -4.68
N ASN A 36 0.18 -13.45 -5.62
CA ASN A 36 1.38 -12.69 -5.34
C ASN A 36 1.08 -11.31 -4.75
N TYR A 37 -0.15 -10.77 -4.85
CA TYR A 37 -0.61 -9.51 -4.22
C TYR A 37 0.37 -8.30 -4.32
N MET A 38 1.39 -8.41 -5.15
CA MET A 38 2.60 -7.60 -5.13
C MET A 38 2.58 -6.73 -6.34
N LEU A 39 1.89 -5.62 -6.21
CA LEU A 39 2.07 -4.56 -7.16
C LEU A 39 3.17 -3.67 -6.61
N ILE A 40 4.37 -4.15 -6.95
CA ILE A 40 5.66 -3.49 -7.08
C ILE A 40 5.43 -2.02 -7.37
N ASN A 41 5.27 -1.22 -6.31
CA ASN A 41 5.16 0.22 -6.48
C ASN A 41 5.73 0.99 -5.29
N SER A 42 6.61 0.35 -4.52
CA SER A 42 7.47 1.08 -3.58
C SER A 42 8.46 2.02 -4.31
N MET A 43 8.30 2.28 -5.63
CA MET A 43 9.16 3.18 -6.40
C MET A 43 8.43 4.40 -6.98
N ILE A 44 7.08 4.46 -7.01
CA ILE A 44 6.41 5.72 -7.39
C ILE A 44 6.59 6.81 -6.32
N ASN A 45 6.89 6.45 -5.08
CA ASN A 45 7.16 7.41 -4.01
C ASN A 45 8.66 7.58 -3.69
N SER A 46 9.58 6.99 -4.47
CA SER A 46 11.02 7.07 -4.17
C SER A 46 11.78 8.04 -5.06
N ASP A 47 11.11 8.92 -5.83
CA ASP A 47 11.82 10.01 -6.49
C ASP A 47 11.81 11.26 -5.59
N PRO A 48 12.87 11.51 -4.79
CA PRO A 48 13.01 12.78 -4.09
C PRO A 48 13.02 13.97 -5.07
N ASN A 49 13.26 13.78 -6.37
CA ASN A 49 13.24 14.86 -7.35
C ASN A 49 11.84 15.34 -7.72
N VAL A 50 10.79 14.52 -7.58
CA VAL A 50 9.39 14.98 -7.71
C VAL A 50 8.97 15.86 -6.53
N LEU A 51 9.62 15.68 -5.37
CA LEU A 51 9.45 16.53 -4.19
C LEU A 51 10.36 17.78 -4.24
N SER A 52 11.46 17.75 -4.99
CA SER A 52 12.42 18.87 -5.08
C SER A 52 12.17 19.84 -6.23
N SER A 53 11.31 19.52 -7.20
CA SER A 53 11.04 20.40 -8.36
C SER A 53 10.16 21.62 -8.04
N ASN A 54 9.58 21.71 -6.84
CA ASN A 54 8.86 22.89 -6.35
C ASN A 54 9.69 23.69 -5.35
N SER A 55 10.88 24.13 -5.76
CA SER A 55 11.84 24.89 -4.94
C SER A 55 11.41 26.35 -4.63
N LYS A 56 10.10 26.66 -4.61
CA LYS A 56 9.60 28.02 -4.39
C LYS A 56 8.42 28.17 -3.42
N GLN A 57 8.08 27.17 -2.61
CA GLN A 57 7.09 27.36 -1.54
C GLN A 57 7.57 26.81 -0.20
N CYS A 58 7.78 27.73 0.75
CA CYS A 58 7.88 27.46 2.17
C CYS A 58 6.53 26.91 2.70
N TYR A 59 6.31 25.60 2.61
CA TYR A 59 5.22 24.87 3.29
C TYR A 59 5.70 23.39 3.44
N VAL A 60 5.76 22.68 4.57
CA VAL A 60 5.38 22.92 5.98
C VAL A 60 6.18 21.93 6.87
N PRO A 61 6.66 22.32 8.06
CA PRO A 61 7.17 21.38 9.09
C PRO A 61 6.17 20.28 9.50
N ILE A 62 4.88 20.50 9.26
CA ILE A 62 3.78 19.55 9.46
C ILE A 62 3.90 18.38 8.48
N LEU A 63 4.26 18.64 7.22
CA LEU A 63 4.46 17.60 6.22
C LEU A 63 5.61 16.68 6.64
N THR A 64 6.74 17.20 7.13
CA THR A 64 7.85 16.36 7.67
C THR A 64 7.48 15.53 8.90
N LYS A 65 6.43 15.89 9.66
CA LYS A 65 5.95 15.13 10.82
C LYS A 65 4.97 14.01 10.46
N TYR A 66 4.35 14.09 9.28
CA TYR A 66 3.33 13.13 8.80
C TYR A 66 3.72 12.39 7.49
N LEU A 67 4.78 12.81 6.78
CA LEU A 67 5.28 12.23 5.52
C LEU A 67 6.16 10.99 5.69
N ALA A 68 6.44 10.54 6.91
CA ALA A 68 7.52 9.57 7.13
C ALA A 68 7.27 8.17 6.54
N VAL A 69 6.08 7.91 5.97
CA VAL A 69 5.76 6.65 5.32
C VAL A 69 4.95 6.91 4.04
N PRO A 70 5.49 6.60 2.85
CA PRO A 70 4.67 6.60 1.64
C PRO A 70 3.55 5.59 1.82
N THR A 71 2.30 6.06 1.71
CA THR A 71 1.11 5.29 2.03
C THR A 71 0.13 5.38 0.88
N ASP A 72 0.31 4.46 -0.04
CA ASP A 72 -0.66 4.19 -1.08
C ASP A 72 -1.60 3.08 -0.60
N MET A 73 -2.89 3.34 -0.74
CA MET A 73 -3.96 2.39 -0.51
C MET A 73 -4.37 1.77 -1.86
N TYR A 74 -4.25 0.45 -1.95
CA TYR A 74 -4.63 -0.32 -3.12
C TYR A 74 -5.98 -0.93 -2.82
N ILE A 75 -7.00 -0.51 -3.57
CA ILE A 75 -8.37 -0.98 -3.39
C ILE A 75 -8.73 -1.83 -4.59
N ILE A 76 -8.98 -3.10 -4.35
CA ILE A 76 -9.48 -4.02 -5.34
C ILE A 76 -11.00 -4.10 -5.14
N HIS A 77 -11.79 -3.64 -6.10
CA HIS A 77 -13.25 -3.59 -6.01
C HIS A 77 -13.90 -3.54 -7.40
N ASN A 78 -14.99 -4.27 -7.61
CA ASN A 78 -15.75 -4.31 -8.88
C ASN A 78 -14.86 -4.48 -10.11
N GLU A 79 -14.00 -5.50 -10.07
CA GLU A 79 -13.02 -5.80 -11.11
C GLU A 79 -12.02 -4.67 -11.42
N LYS A 80 -11.79 -3.76 -10.47
CA LYS A 80 -10.85 -2.65 -10.60
C LYS A 80 -9.81 -2.71 -9.51
N LEU A 81 -8.58 -2.40 -9.87
CA LEU A 81 -7.54 -2.01 -8.92
C LEU A 81 -7.42 -0.48 -8.96
N ILE A 82 -7.71 0.14 -7.83
CA ILE A 82 -7.61 1.58 -7.63
C ILE A 82 -6.42 1.85 -6.71
N ILE A 83 -5.50 2.69 -7.15
CA ILE A 83 -4.39 3.18 -6.32
C ILE A 83 -4.76 4.57 -5.82
N TYR A 84 -5.03 4.67 -4.53
CA TYR A 84 -5.38 5.91 -3.86
C TYR A 84 -4.22 6.37 -2.96
N ASN A 85 -3.73 7.59 -3.17
CA ASN A 85 -2.67 8.14 -2.34
C ASN A 85 -3.27 8.85 -1.13
N LEU A 86 -2.96 8.35 0.07
CA LEU A 86 -3.50 8.90 1.31
C LEU A 86 -2.93 10.27 1.68
N ASN A 87 -1.67 10.56 1.31
CA ASN A 87 -1.03 11.84 1.62
C ASN A 87 -1.69 12.99 0.85
N TYR A 88 -2.06 12.75 -0.40
CA TYR A 88 -2.67 13.76 -1.28
C TYR A 88 -4.20 13.66 -1.35
N PHE A 89 -4.80 12.63 -0.75
CA PHE A 89 -6.23 12.33 -0.82
C PHE A 89 -6.76 12.29 -2.25
N GLN A 90 -6.05 11.59 -3.14
CA GLN A 90 -6.38 11.53 -4.56
C GLN A 90 -6.16 10.15 -5.18
N VAL A 91 -6.94 9.85 -6.22
CA VAL A 91 -6.70 8.68 -7.07
C VAL A 91 -5.49 8.94 -7.95
N THR A 92 -4.53 8.04 -7.90
CA THR A 92 -3.32 8.10 -8.74
C THR A 92 -3.49 7.29 -10.02
N LYS A 93 -4.17 6.14 -9.92
CA LYS A 93 -4.36 5.24 -11.06
C LYS A 93 -5.53 4.30 -10.85
N ILE A 94 -6.16 3.92 -11.95
CA ILE A 94 -7.18 2.87 -12.00
C ILE A 94 -6.76 1.87 -13.09
N PHE A 95 -6.83 0.60 -12.75
CA PHE A 95 -6.63 -0.52 -13.66
C PHE A 95 -7.91 -1.36 -13.69
N ASP A 96 -8.53 -1.45 -14.87
CA ASP A 96 -9.74 -2.25 -15.08
C ASP A 96 -9.44 -3.74 -15.27
N ASN A 97 -10.49 -4.57 -15.23
CA ASN A 97 -10.46 -6.01 -15.43
C ASN A 97 -9.56 -6.78 -14.44
N PHE A 98 -9.35 -6.22 -13.25
CA PHE A 98 -8.64 -6.86 -12.15
C PHE A 98 -9.54 -7.90 -11.52
N ILE A 99 -9.29 -9.19 -11.74
CA ILE A 99 -10.12 -10.21 -11.11
C ILE A 99 -9.96 -10.07 -9.59
N ASN A 100 -11.08 -9.94 -8.89
CA ASN A 100 -11.31 -10.36 -7.51
C ASN A 100 -12.81 -10.24 -7.24
N VAL A 101 -13.39 -11.23 -6.56
CA VAL A 101 -14.83 -11.25 -6.27
C VAL A 101 -15.16 -10.42 -5.04
N GLU A 102 -14.18 -10.19 -4.17
CA GLU A 102 -14.34 -9.46 -2.92
C GLU A 102 -13.53 -8.16 -2.88
N THR A 103 -14.11 -7.16 -2.22
CA THR A 103 -13.41 -5.91 -1.92
C THR A 103 -12.23 -6.19 -1.01
N GLN A 104 -11.02 -5.85 -1.46
CA GLN A 104 -9.82 -5.99 -0.66
C GLN A 104 -9.04 -4.68 -0.66
N ILE A 105 -8.61 -4.25 0.51
CA ILE A 105 -7.75 -3.10 0.70
C ILE A 105 -6.35 -3.60 1.05
N MET A 106 -5.35 -2.99 0.45
CA MET A 106 -3.96 -3.27 0.73
C MET A 106 -3.18 -1.99 0.96
N PHE A 107 -2.43 -1.96 2.06
CA PHE A 107 -1.52 -0.87 2.37
C PHE A 107 -0.10 -1.30 2.10
N PHE A 108 0.61 -0.54 1.29
CA PHE A 108 2.05 -0.68 1.13
C PHE A 108 2.74 0.41 1.92
N ILE A 109 3.53 -0.02 2.88
CA ILE A 109 4.08 0.82 3.93
C ILE A 109 5.59 0.58 3.94
N ASP A 110 6.35 1.55 3.44
CA ASP A 110 7.81 1.42 3.32
C ASP A 110 8.55 2.09 4.47
N TYR A 111 8.98 1.29 5.44
CA TYR A 111 9.81 1.73 6.57
C TYR A 111 11.31 1.52 6.35
N ARG A 112 11.76 1.18 5.12
CA ARG A 112 13.19 0.91 4.87
C ARG A 112 14.07 2.12 5.21
N GLN A 113 13.63 3.33 4.86
CA GLN A 113 14.36 4.58 5.10
C GLN A 113 14.06 5.23 6.46
N THR A 114 12.99 4.84 7.15
CA THR A 114 12.62 5.39 8.46
C THR A 114 13.59 4.92 9.53
N PHE A 115 14.09 5.80 10.41
CA PHE A 115 14.95 5.37 11.53
C PHE A 115 14.20 4.43 12.48
N ILE A 116 14.92 3.52 13.15
CA ILE A 116 14.35 2.49 14.03
C ILE A 116 13.44 3.11 15.10
N ASP A 117 13.81 4.27 15.64
CA ASP A 117 13.06 4.96 16.71
C ASP A 117 11.90 5.82 16.22
N LEU A 118 11.78 6.02 14.91
CA LEU A 118 10.73 6.84 14.30
C LEU A 118 9.56 6.04 13.74
N ILE A 119 9.54 4.72 13.89
CA ILE A 119 8.38 3.89 13.49
C ILE A 119 7.21 4.19 14.43
N ASN A 120 6.34 5.11 14.03
CA ASN A 120 5.10 5.43 14.71
C ASN A 120 3.92 4.84 13.93
N LEU A 121 3.51 3.64 14.31
CA LEU A 121 2.38 2.92 13.70
C LEU A 121 1.03 3.48 14.18
N ASP A 122 0.94 3.99 15.41
CA ASP A 122 -0.28 4.56 15.98
C ASP A 122 -0.87 5.68 15.13
N ASN A 123 -0.03 6.62 14.71
CA ASN A 123 -0.48 7.74 13.88
C ASN A 123 -1.10 7.28 12.55
N PHE A 124 -0.56 6.20 11.97
CA PHE A 124 -1.05 5.68 10.70
C PHE A 124 -2.38 4.95 10.87
N PHE A 125 -2.53 4.16 11.95
CA PHE A 125 -3.73 3.36 12.20
C PHE A 125 -4.87 4.11 12.90
N ASN A 126 -4.68 5.39 13.25
CA ASN A 126 -5.73 6.23 13.87
C ASN A 126 -6.84 6.68 12.89
N LEU A 127 -6.92 6.10 11.69
CA LEU A 127 -8.05 6.20 10.73
C LEU A 127 -8.58 7.62 10.44
N SER A 128 -7.79 8.67 10.69
CA SER A 128 -8.23 10.06 10.59
C SER A 128 -8.69 10.44 9.18
N PHE A 129 -8.17 9.75 8.17
CA PHE A 129 -8.59 9.90 6.78
C PHE A 129 -10.06 9.49 6.54
N PHE A 130 -10.68 8.65 7.37
CA PHE A 130 -12.12 8.34 7.26
C PHE A 130 -13.00 9.55 7.52
N LYS A 131 -12.49 10.56 8.23
CA LYS A 131 -13.18 11.83 8.48
C LYS A 131 -12.95 12.86 7.36
N ASN A 132 -12.13 12.53 6.36
CA ASN A 132 -11.80 13.45 5.28
C ASN A 132 -12.90 13.46 4.20
N ASN A 133 -13.45 14.63 3.88
CA ASN A 133 -14.52 14.78 2.90
C ASN A 133 -14.13 14.28 1.49
N LYS A 134 -12.89 14.48 1.04
CA LYS A 134 -12.43 13.98 -0.27
C LYS A 134 -12.39 12.46 -0.30
N PHE A 135 -11.97 11.84 0.80
CA PHE A 135 -11.96 10.39 0.92
C PHE A 135 -13.38 9.82 0.95
N ILE A 136 -14.30 10.43 1.72
CA ILE A 136 -15.71 10.03 1.75
C ILE A 136 -16.36 10.17 0.37
N GLN A 137 -16.12 11.28 -0.33
CA GLN A 137 -16.60 11.48 -1.70
C GLN A 137 -16.05 10.43 -2.66
N PHE A 138 -14.76 10.09 -2.53
CA PHE A 138 -14.14 9.01 -3.28
C PHE A 138 -14.84 7.66 -3.03
N LEU A 139 -15.07 7.29 -1.77
CA LEU A 139 -15.77 6.05 -1.43
C LEU A 139 -17.16 6.00 -2.07
N ASN A 140 -17.93 7.07 -1.96
CA ASN A 140 -19.26 7.18 -2.54
C ASN A 140 -19.22 7.10 -4.07
N HIS A 141 -18.28 7.78 -4.73
CA HIS A 141 -18.14 7.77 -6.18
C HIS A 141 -17.85 6.36 -6.73
N HIS A 142 -17.12 5.54 -5.96
CA HIS A 142 -16.76 4.18 -6.36
C HIS A 142 -17.66 3.10 -5.75
N ASN A 143 -18.77 3.46 -5.10
CA ASN A 143 -19.68 2.54 -4.40
C ASN A 143 -18.96 1.65 -3.36
N LEU A 144 -17.92 2.18 -2.73
CA LEU A 144 -17.16 1.50 -1.69
C LEU A 144 -17.79 1.73 -0.32
N ILE A 145 -18.30 0.66 0.30
CA ILE A 145 -18.84 0.71 1.66
C ILE A 145 -17.73 0.36 2.65
N LEU A 146 -17.00 1.39 3.10
CA LEU A 146 -15.92 1.26 4.08
C LEU A 146 -16.18 2.15 5.30
N ASN A 147 -16.07 1.57 6.49
CA ASN A 147 -16.14 2.26 7.77
C ASN A 147 -15.10 1.65 8.73
N GLU A 148 -14.91 2.27 9.89
CA GLU A 148 -13.91 1.82 10.87
C GLU A 148 -14.08 0.33 11.25
N ASN A 149 -15.32 -0.16 11.36
CA ASN A 149 -15.64 -1.53 11.79
C ASN A 149 -15.34 -2.61 10.73
N ASN A 150 -15.36 -2.28 9.45
CA ASN A 150 -15.09 -3.25 8.37
C ASN A 150 -13.76 -3.00 7.67
N PHE A 151 -13.11 -1.86 7.94
CA PHE A 151 -11.87 -1.47 7.32
C PHE A 151 -10.76 -2.50 7.55
N PHE A 152 -10.50 -2.86 8.81
CA PHE A 152 -9.42 -3.80 9.14
C PHE A 152 -9.68 -5.20 8.58
N LYS A 153 -10.95 -5.65 8.58
CA LYS A 153 -11.37 -6.94 8.01
C LYS A 153 -11.03 -7.07 6.53
N ASN A 154 -11.22 -5.97 5.78
CA ASN A 154 -10.93 -5.92 4.36
C ASN A 154 -9.46 -5.58 4.06
N SER A 155 -8.67 -5.22 5.08
CA SER A 155 -7.31 -4.70 4.92
C SER A 155 -6.23 -5.76 5.10
N LYS A 156 -5.20 -5.68 4.25
CA LYS A 156 -3.90 -6.32 4.49
C LYS A 156 -2.81 -5.26 4.47
N PHE A 157 -1.89 -5.35 5.42
CA PHE A 157 -0.77 -4.42 5.52
C PHE A 157 0.50 -5.14 5.06
N VAL A 158 1.19 -4.56 4.07
CA VAL A 158 2.48 -5.02 3.57
C VAL A 158 3.54 -4.03 4.02
N LEU A 159 4.28 -4.38 5.08
CA LEU A 159 5.25 -3.51 5.71
C LEU A 159 6.66 -3.92 5.29
N PHE A 160 7.38 -3.03 4.61
CA PHE A 160 8.79 -3.21 4.27
C PHE A 160 9.65 -2.64 5.40
N PHE A 161 10.42 -3.48 6.07
CA PHE A 161 11.28 -3.05 7.17
C PHE A 161 12.77 -3.04 6.77
N GLY A 162 13.11 -3.59 5.60
CA GLY A 162 14.50 -3.73 5.12
C GLY A 162 15.31 -4.70 5.99
N ASN A 163 16.63 -4.76 5.84
CA ASN A 163 17.47 -5.68 6.61
C ASN A 163 17.58 -5.34 8.13
N CYS A 164 16.62 -4.62 8.71
CA CYS A 164 16.67 -4.17 10.10
C CYS A 164 15.73 -4.97 11.02
N ILE A 165 16.30 -5.94 11.74
CA ILE A 165 15.58 -6.82 12.69
C ILE A 165 14.86 -6.01 13.78
N ASN A 166 15.45 -4.92 14.26
CA ASN A 166 14.81 -4.09 15.29
C ASN A 166 13.50 -3.45 14.80
N LYS A 167 13.44 -3.06 13.52
CA LYS A 167 12.19 -2.56 12.92
C LYS A 167 11.13 -3.65 12.85
N LYS A 168 11.52 -4.86 12.41
CA LYS A 168 10.65 -6.04 12.41
C LYS A 168 10.07 -6.29 13.80
N ASN A 169 10.89 -6.26 14.85
CA ASN A 169 10.44 -6.49 16.22
C ASN A 169 9.48 -5.40 16.73
N LYS A 170 9.73 -4.12 16.41
CA LYS A 170 8.81 -3.03 16.78
C LYS A 170 7.45 -3.17 16.09
N ILE A 171 7.44 -3.53 14.81
CA ILE A 171 6.21 -3.82 14.07
C ILE A 171 5.45 -4.97 14.74
N ILE A 172 6.10 -6.09 15.00
CA ILE A 172 5.45 -7.25 15.63
C ILE A 172 4.88 -6.86 17.00
N LYS A 173 5.70 -6.24 17.86
CA LYS A 173 5.29 -5.78 19.19
C LYS A 173 4.07 -4.86 19.14
N TYR A 174 4.02 -3.96 18.16
CA TYR A 174 2.87 -3.07 17.97
C TYR A 174 1.57 -3.85 17.78
N PHE A 175 1.55 -4.79 16.83
CA PHE A 175 0.34 -5.56 16.55
C PHE A 175 -0.03 -6.48 17.72
N SER A 176 0.97 -7.09 18.37
CA SER A 176 0.75 -7.90 19.58
C SER A 176 0.12 -7.12 20.73
N ASN A 177 0.45 -5.83 20.87
CA ASN A 177 -0.05 -4.99 21.96
C ASN A 177 -1.45 -4.41 21.68
N ASN A 178 -1.81 -4.19 20.41
CA ASN A 178 -3.01 -3.44 20.04
C ASN A 178 -4.15 -4.31 19.50
N TYR A 179 -3.87 -5.52 19.00
CA TYR A 179 -4.87 -6.38 18.38
C TYR A 179 -4.86 -7.78 19.01
N LYS A 180 -6.05 -8.31 19.32
CA LYS A 180 -6.20 -9.67 19.87
C LYS A 180 -6.03 -10.74 18.79
N ASP A 181 -6.67 -10.53 17.65
CA ASP A 181 -6.66 -11.48 16.54
C ASP A 181 -5.94 -10.88 15.33
N TYR A 182 -4.70 -11.32 15.12
CA TYR A 182 -3.92 -10.90 13.97
C TYR A 182 -3.05 -12.05 13.47
N ASN A 183 -2.73 -12.01 12.18
CA ASN A 183 -1.82 -12.94 11.54
C ASN A 183 -0.66 -12.18 10.91
N ILE A 184 0.56 -12.58 11.23
CA ILE A 184 1.79 -12.08 10.61
C ILE A 184 2.43 -13.23 9.85
N ARG A 185 2.72 -13.00 8.58
CA ARG A 185 3.50 -13.92 7.75
C ARG A 185 4.58 -13.16 7.00
N GLU A 186 5.72 -13.81 6.83
CA GLU A 186 6.75 -13.28 5.93
C GLU A 186 6.25 -13.31 4.49
N ASN A 187 6.66 -12.30 3.73
CA ASN A 187 6.36 -12.28 2.33
C ASN A 187 7.35 -13.17 1.56
N LYS A 188 6.86 -14.24 0.95
CA LYS A 188 7.70 -15.20 0.19
C LYS A 188 8.36 -14.59 -1.05
N SER A 189 7.77 -13.52 -1.59
CA SER A 189 8.19 -12.94 -2.88
C SER A 189 9.02 -11.66 -2.74
N ILE A 190 9.01 -11.00 -1.56
CA ILE A 190 9.81 -9.81 -1.27
C ILE A 190 10.49 -10.02 0.06
N LYS A 191 11.81 -10.04 0.01
CA LYS A 191 12.66 -10.07 1.19
C LYS A 191 12.37 -8.86 2.08
N ASP A 192 12.43 -9.07 3.39
CA ASP A 192 12.29 -8.02 4.40
C ASP A 192 10.93 -7.30 4.39
N ALA A 193 9.88 -8.05 4.02
CA ALA A 193 8.50 -7.59 4.09
C ALA A 193 7.64 -8.53 4.95
N LEU A 194 6.79 -7.95 5.79
CA LEU A 194 5.73 -8.65 6.52
C LEU A 194 4.38 -8.40 5.86
N ILE A 195 3.57 -9.44 5.75
CA ILE A 195 2.13 -9.32 5.47
C ILE A 195 1.41 -9.51 6.80
N ILE A 196 0.62 -8.50 7.17
CA ILE A 196 -0.15 -8.48 8.39
C ILE A 196 -1.63 -8.39 8.03
N SER A 197 -2.43 -9.24 8.64
CA SER A 197 -3.90 -9.22 8.55
C SER A 197 -4.46 -9.15 9.95
N VAL A 198 -5.28 -8.13 10.20
CA VAL A 198 -5.98 -7.96 11.47
C VAL A 198 -7.40 -8.50 11.30
N ARG A 199 -7.89 -9.24 12.29
CA ARG A 199 -9.27 -9.69 12.37
C ARG A 199 -9.86 -9.14 13.67
N ASP A 200 -11.10 -8.70 13.61
CA ASP A 200 -11.88 -8.44 14.83
C ASP A 200 -12.61 -9.72 15.25
#